data_AF-A0A3D4EPV0-F1
#
_entry.id   AF-A0A3D4EPV0-F1
#
_cell.length_a   1.000
_cell.length_b   1.000
_cell.length_c   1.000
_cell.angle_alpha   90.00
_cell.angle_beta   90.00
_cell.angle_gamma   90.00
#
_symmetry.space_group_name_H-M   'P 1'
#
loop_
_entity.id
_entity.type
_entity.pdbx_description
1 polymer ?
#
loop_
_entity_poly.entity_id
_entity_poly.type
_entity_poly.pdbx_seq_one_letter_code
_entity_poly.pdbx_strand_id
1 'polypeptide(L)'
;MRYLLVLTLVLFAVGSAQSQTYEVGVLAGGSNFIGDVGRTNYISPNNIVFGGIAKWNRSARHAFRASILFTNLEASDTDSNDARRQNRGYSFTNTVIEGSVGIEYNFWDFDMHQSFDKPHTPYLYTGFTYFYHDSFALDPVEDALVNTSSEWDLAIPIVIGYKAYIGGSIVLAAELGARYTFTDNLDGNFPGTEEYNYASFGNI
;
A
#
# COMPACT_ATOMS: atom_id res chain seq x y z
N MET A 1 18.23 45.55 -29.56
CA MET A 1 18.13 45.36 -28.09
C MET A 1 16.71 45.53 -27.53
N ARG A 2 16.00 46.64 -27.80
CA ARG A 2 14.63 46.88 -27.24
C ARG A 2 13.60 45.80 -27.59
N TYR A 3 13.54 45.34 -28.84
CA TYR A 3 12.56 44.33 -29.28
C TYR A 3 12.85 42.91 -28.75
N LEU A 4 14.11 42.62 -28.44
CA LEU A 4 14.55 41.32 -27.92
C LEU A 4 14.07 41.14 -26.47
N LEU A 5 14.14 42.22 -25.67
CA LEU A 5 13.64 42.23 -24.30
C LEU A 5 12.12 42.02 -24.24
N VAL A 6 11.38 42.65 -25.15
CA VAL A 6 9.92 42.48 -25.28
C VAL A 6 9.55 41.06 -25.71
N LEU A 7 10.27 40.47 -26.68
CA LEU A 7 10.06 39.08 -27.12
C LEU A 7 10.29 38.08 -25.97
N THR A 8 11.36 38.28 -25.19
CA THR A 8 11.66 37.45 -24.02
C THR A 8 10.56 37.57 -22.97
N LEU A 9 10.06 38.77 -22.69
CA LEU A 9 8.99 39.00 -21.72
C LEU A 9 7.66 38.35 -22.14
N VAL A 10 7.33 38.38 -23.44
CA VAL A 10 6.12 37.74 -23.99
C VAL A 10 6.22 36.21 -23.91
N LEU A 11 7.40 35.63 -24.19
CA LEU A 11 7.63 34.18 -24.08
C LEU A 11 7.49 33.67 -22.64
N PHE A 12 7.89 34.46 -21.63
CA PHE A 12 7.66 34.12 -20.21
C PHE A 12 6.22 34.36 -19.75
N ALA A 13 5.46 35.23 -20.41
CA ALA A 13 4.07 35.51 -20.08
C ALA A 13 3.08 34.43 -20.57
N VAL A 14 3.48 33.51 -21.45
CA VAL A 14 2.64 32.38 -21.92
C VAL A 14 2.66 31.18 -20.96
N GLY A 15 3.20 31.34 -19.75
CA GLY A 15 3.13 30.34 -18.70
C GLY A 15 1.68 30.00 -18.38
N SER A 16 1.23 28.82 -18.80
CA SER A 16 -0.12 28.34 -18.54
C SER A 16 -0.30 28.22 -17.03
N ALA A 17 -1.22 29.01 -16.46
CA ALA A 17 -1.63 28.84 -15.07
C ALA A 17 -2.29 27.46 -14.93
N GLN A 18 -1.60 26.52 -14.30
CA GLN A 18 -2.12 25.18 -14.03
C GLN A 18 -2.79 25.21 -12.66
N SER A 19 -4.13 25.09 -12.62
CA SER A 19 -4.83 24.76 -11.38
C SER A 19 -4.53 23.29 -11.06
N GLN A 20 -3.52 23.06 -10.24
CA GLN A 20 -3.17 21.73 -9.74
C GLN A 20 -3.63 21.64 -8.29
N THR A 21 -4.46 20.64 -8.00
CA THR A 21 -4.94 20.42 -6.64
C THR A 21 -4.06 19.41 -5.93
N TYR A 22 -3.67 19.77 -4.72
CA TYR A 22 -3.03 18.86 -3.78
C TYR A 22 -4.08 18.38 -2.79
N GLU A 23 -4.09 17.08 -2.54
CA GLU A 23 -4.86 16.49 -1.45
C GLU A 23 -3.86 15.95 -0.43
N VAL A 24 -4.08 16.23 0.84
CA VAL A 24 -3.31 15.64 1.93
C VAL A 24 -4.32 15.11 2.93
N GLY A 25 -4.09 13.90 3.42
CA GLY A 25 -5.01 13.24 4.32
C GLY A 25 -4.37 12.13 5.12
N VAL A 26 -5.22 11.44 5.86
CA VAL A 26 -4.87 10.27 6.67
C VAL A 26 -5.57 9.05 6.11
N LEU A 27 -4.98 7.88 6.33
CA LEU A 27 -5.56 6.58 6.04
C LEU A 27 -5.69 5.81 7.34
N ALA A 28 -6.80 5.12 7.52
CA ALA A 28 -7.03 4.19 8.63
C ALA A 28 -7.93 3.05 8.16
N GLY A 29 -7.66 1.83 8.61
CA GLY A 29 -8.40 0.65 8.20
C GLY A 29 -7.92 -0.62 8.89
N GLY A 30 -8.25 -1.76 8.30
CA GLY A 30 -7.79 -3.06 8.74
C GLY A 30 -6.79 -3.69 7.76
N SER A 31 -5.88 -4.49 8.27
CA SER A 31 -4.92 -5.29 7.50
C SER A 31 -5.08 -6.78 7.81
N ASN A 32 -4.79 -7.63 6.83
CA ASN A 32 -4.65 -9.07 7.01
C ASN A 32 -3.52 -9.60 6.15
N PHE A 33 -2.80 -10.60 6.68
CA PHE A 33 -1.82 -11.36 5.93
C PHE A 33 -2.48 -12.54 5.21
N ILE A 34 -1.97 -12.89 4.03
CA ILE A 34 -2.36 -14.08 3.26
C ILE A 34 -1.07 -14.73 2.79
N GLY A 35 -0.80 -15.95 3.26
CA GLY A 35 0.41 -16.70 2.91
C GLY A 35 0.33 -18.16 3.36
N ASP A 36 1.50 -18.77 3.55
CA ASP A 36 1.61 -20.20 3.88
C ASP A 36 1.33 -20.50 5.36
N VAL A 37 1.42 -19.47 6.20
CA VAL A 37 1.04 -19.50 7.62
C VAL A 37 -0.28 -18.75 7.82
N GLY A 38 -1.21 -19.37 8.55
CA GLY A 38 -2.49 -18.78 8.94
C GLY A 38 -3.65 -19.03 7.96
N ARG A 39 -4.61 -18.10 8.00
CA ARG A 39 -5.87 -18.18 7.25
C ARG A 39 -5.66 -17.85 5.77
N THR A 40 -6.36 -18.58 4.91
CA THR A 40 -6.38 -18.33 3.46
C THR A 40 -7.54 -17.42 3.00
N ASN A 41 -8.29 -16.85 3.94
CA ASN A 41 -9.39 -15.94 3.64
C ASN A 41 -8.87 -14.60 3.10
N TYR A 42 -9.36 -14.17 1.94
CA TYR A 42 -8.89 -12.95 1.28
C TYR A 42 -9.24 -11.64 2.00
N ILE A 43 -10.31 -11.61 2.79
CA ILE A 43 -10.76 -10.42 3.55
C ILE A 43 -11.06 -10.84 4.98
N SER A 44 -10.09 -10.65 5.88
CA SER A 44 -10.24 -10.98 7.30
C SER A 44 -9.32 -10.10 8.15
N PRO A 45 -9.53 -8.77 8.18
CA PRO A 45 -8.66 -7.85 8.90
C PRO A 45 -8.62 -8.19 10.38
N ASN A 46 -7.42 -8.45 10.91
CA ASN A 46 -7.18 -8.74 12.32
C ASN A 46 -6.38 -7.65 13.03
N ASN A 47 -5.72 -6.77 12.27
CA ASN A 47 -4.95 -5.66 12.80
C ASN A 47 -5.32 -4.33 12.18
N ILE A 48 -4.95 -3.25 12.88
CA ILE A 48 -5.18 -1.88 12.42
C ILE A 48 -4.03 -1.46 11.49
N VAL A 49 -4.38 -0.78 10.41
CA VAL A 49 -3.43 -0.02 9.58
C VAL A 49 -3.78 1.46 9.68
N PHE A 50 -2.77 2.31 9.80
CA PHE A 50 -2.93 3.76 9.76
C PHE A 50 -1.77 4.42 9.03
N GLY A 51 -1.96 5.64 8.56
CA GLY A 51 -0.93 6.32 7.81
C GLY A 51 -1.33 7.66 7.21
N GLY A 52 -0.45 8.18 6.37
CA GLY A 52 -0.63 9.43 5.65
C GLY A 52 -0.71 9.22 4.15
N ILE A 53 -1.42 10.11 3.47
CA ILE A 53 -1.53 10.13 2.01
C ILE A 53 -1.40 11.56 1.51
N ALA A 54 -0.66 11.71 0.41
CA ALA A 54 -0.57 12.95 -0.35
C ALA A 54 -0.85 12.63 -1.83
N LYS A 55 -1.66 13.46 -2.47
CA LYS A 55 -1.96 13.34 -3.90
C LYS A 55 -1.73 14.67 -4.59
N TRP A 56 -1.26 14.58 -5.82
CA TRP A 56 -1.15 15.68 -6.75
C TRP A 56 -2.02 15.37 -7.97
N ASN A 57 -3.18 16.02 -8.06
CA ASN A 57 -4.11 15.83 -9.17
C ASN A 57 -3.60 16.59 -10.40
N ARG A 58 -3.14 15.83 -11.40
CA ARG A 58 -2.65 16.38 -12.67
C ARG A 58 -3.79 16.71 -13.63
N SER A 59 -4.90 15.98 -13.52
CA SER A 59 -6.15 16.15 -14.28
C SER A 59 -7.34 15.63 -13.46
N ALA A 60 -8.58 15.85 -13.93
CA ALA A 60 -9.78 15.29 -13.28
C ALA A 60 -9.78 13.75 -13.19
N ARG A 61 -8.99 13.07 -14.03
CA ARG A 61 -8.89 11.61 -14.09
C ARG A 61 -7.59 11.01 -13.58
N HIS A 62 -6.55 11.80 -13.37
CA HIS A 62 -5.22 11.27 -13.05
C HIS A 62 -4.58 12.06 -11.93
N ALA A 63 -4.10 11.35 -10.91
CA ALA A 63 -3.34 11.93 -9.81
C ALA A 63 -2.08 11.10 -9.54
N PHE A 64 -1.01 11.78 -9.17
CA PHE A 64 0.12 11.11 -8.53
C PHE A 64 -0.18 10.96 -7.06
N ARG A 65 0.06 9.78 -6.49
CA ARG A 65 -0.19 9.48 -5.08
C ARG A 65 1.09 9.01 -4.43
N ALA A 66 1.33 9.51 -3.22
CA ALA A 66 2.30 8.99 -2.29
C ALA A 66 1.59 8.65 -0.97
N SER A 67 1.97 7.55 -0.33
CA SER A 67 1.44 7.18 0.97
C SER A 67 2.49 6.50 1.84
N ILE A 68 2.34 6.67 3.14
CA ILE A 68 3.11 5.94 4.15
C ILE A 68 2.10 5.28 5.08
N LEU A 69 2.22 3.97 5.28
CA LEU A 69 1.34 3.16 6.13
C LEU A 69 2.15 2.42 7.19
N PHE A 70 1.53 2.21 8.34
CA PHE A 70 2.07 1.47 9.48
C PHE A 70 1.02 0.45 9.89
N THR A 71 1.43 -0.81 10.04
CA THR A 71 0.55 -1.88 10.52
C THR A 71 1.36 -2.99 11.16
N ASN A 72 0.70 -3.76 12.03
CA ASN A 72 1.21 -5.06 12.46
C ASN A 72 0.47 -6.12 11.65
N LEU A 73 1.20 -7.06 11.05
CA LEU A 73 0.64 -8.25 10.45
C LEU A 73 0.69 -9.37 11.46
N GLU A 74 -0.42 -10.07 11.63
CA GLU A 74 -0.52 -11.22 12.52
C GLU A 74 -1.13 -12.37 11.74
N ALA A 75 -0.56 -13.55 11.89
CA ALA A 75 -1.11 -14.78 11.35
C ALA A 75 -0.89 -15.92 12.35
N SER A 76 -1.92 -16.77 12.50
CA SER A 76 -1.85 -17.99 13.31
C SER A 76 -2.48 -19.16 12.56
N ASP A 77 -1.75 -20.26 12.47
CA ASP A 77 -2.20 -21.52 11.88
C ASP A 77 -3.39 -22.14 12.63
N THR A 78 -3.55 -21.84 13.92
CA THR A 78 -4.70 -22.30 14.72
C THR A 78 -6.03 -21.80 14.17
N ASP A 79 -6.00 -20.65 13.49
CA ASP A 79 -7.19 -20.02 12.92
C ASP A 79 -7.47 -20.52 11.49
N SER A 80 -6.59 -21.35 10.92
CA SER A 80 -6.75 -21.91 9.58
C SER A 80 -7.84 -22.97 9.53
N ASN A 81 -8.45 -23.18 8.36
CA ASN A 81 -9.43 -24.27 8.15
C ASN A 81 -8.76 -25.61 7.78
N ASP A 82 -7.43 -25.63 7.59
CA ASP A 82 -6.67 -26.83 7.26
C ASP A 82 -6.14 -27.51 8.53
N ALA A 83 -6.55 -28.77 8.76
CA ALA A 83 -6.11 -29.57 9.89
C ALA A 83 -4.57 -29.76 9.94
N ARG A 84 -3.87 -29.74 8.78
CA ARG A 84 -2.40 -29.81 8.75
C ARG A 84 -1.76 -28.55 9.31
N ARG A 85 -2.30 -27.37 8.97
CA ARG A 85 -1.83 -26.08 9.52
C ARG A 85 -2.16 -26.01 11.00
N GLN A 86 -3.39 -26.35 11.41
CA GLN A 86 -3.78 -26.39 12.83
C GLN A 86 -2.86 -27.29 13.67
N ASN A 87 -2.42 -28.44 13.14
CA ASN A 87 -1.48 -29.33 13.82
C ASN A 87 -0.04 -28.78 13.89
N ARG A 88 0.35 -27.91 12.95
CA ARG A 88 1.66 -27.23 12.92
C ARG A 88 1.70 -26.07 13.92
N GLY A 89 0.62 -25.31 14.03
CA GLY A 89 0.43 -24.31 15.09
C GLY A 89 1.36 -23.10 15.03
N TYR A 90 1.95 -22.78 13.88
CA TYR A 90 2.82 -21.61 13.75
C TYR A 90 2.03 -20.30 13.83
N SER A 91 2.60 -19.33 14.53
CA SER A 91 2.05 -17.99 14.65
C SER A 91 3.17 -16.96 14.59
N PHE A 92 2.93 -15.83 13.93
CA PHE A 92 3.88 -14.72 13.91
C PHE A 92 3.17 -13.37 13.99
N THR A 93 3.89 -12.38 14.52
CA THR A 93 3.48 -10.97 14.54
C THR A 93 4.62 -10.13 13.96
N ASN A 94 4.39 -9.48 12.83
CA ASN A 94 5.38 -8.73 12.07
C ASN A 94 5.02 -7.24 12.01
N THR A 95 5.95 -6.35 12.32
CA THR A 95 5.73 -4.91 12.17
C THR A 95 6.09 -4.47 10.76
N VAL A 96 5.12 -3.91 10.02
CA VAL A 96 5.31 -3.47 8.64
C VAL A 96 5.17 -1.96 8.51
N ILE A 97 6.18 -1.34 7.91
CA ILE A 97 6.17 0.07 7.51
C ILE A 97 6.24 0.13 5.99
N GLU A 98 5.22 0.69 5.36
CA GLU A 98 5.07 0.70 3.91
C GLU A 98 5.14 2.13 3.38
N GLY A 99 6.06 2.40 2.45
CA GLY A 99 6.07 3.59 1.61
C GLY A 99 5.63 3.25 0.19
N SER A 100 4.70 4.00 -0.38
CA SER A 100 4.17 3.76 -1.71
C SER A 100 4.11 5.03 -2.55
N VAL A 101 4.47 4.92 -3.83
CA VAL A 101 4.34 5.99 -4.82
C VAL A 101 3.78 5.43 -6.13
N GLY A 102 2.89 6.18 -6.78
CA GLY A 102 2.26 5.68 -7.99
C GLY A 102 1.27 6.65 -8.61
N ILE A 103 0.38 6.08 -9.41
CA ILE A 103 -0.66 6.79 -10.14
C ILE A 103 -2.04 6.29 -9.72
N GLU A 104 -2.95 7.24 -9.54
CA GLU A 104 -4.37 7.00 -9.29
C GLU A 104 -5.15 7.45 -10.52
N TYR A 105 -5.98 6.55 -11.02
CA TYR A 105 -6.90 6.78 -12.12
C TYR A 105 -8.33 6.85 -11.60
N ASN A 106 -9.00 7.99 -11.79
CA ASN A 106 -10.42 8.15 -11.51
C ASN A 106 -11.21 7.76 -12.76
N PHE A 107 -12.18 6.85 -12.59
CA PHE A 107 -13.05 6.42 -13.70
C PHE A 107 -14.03 7.52 -14.14
N TRP A 108 -14.45 8.38 -13.21
CA TRP A 108 -15.31 9.54 -13.46
C TRP A 108 -14.52 10.83 -13.23
N ASP A 109 -14.97 11.91 -13.87
CA ASP A 109 -14.30 13.21 -13.73
C ASP A 109 -14.46 13.70 -12.29
N PHE A 110 -13.34 13.83 -11.59
CA PHE A 110 -13.29 14.31 -10.22
C PHE A 110 -12.62 15.68 -10.19
N ASP A 111 -13.44 16.73 -10.15
CA ASP A 111 -12.98 18.11 -10.12
C ASP A 111 -13.67 18.90 -8.99
N MET A 112 -12.88 19.31 -8.00
CA MET A 112 -13.35 20.08 -6.85
C MET A 112 -13.59 21.56 -7.15
N HIS A 113 -13.21 22.06 -8.34
CA HIS A 113 -13.37 23.47 -8.71
C HIS A 113 -14.75 23.79 -9.29
N GLN A 114 -15.48 22.77 -9.74
CA GLN A 114 -16.82 22.96 -10.31
C GLN A 114 -17.81 23.19 -9.16
N SER A 115 -18.16 24.46 -8.93
CA SER A 115 -18.78 24.95 -7.69
C SER A 115 -20.18 24.40 -7.37
N PHE A 116 -20.81 23.68 -8.30
CA PHE A 116 -22.17 23.14 -8.14
C PHE A 116 -22.23 21.61 -8.10
N ASP A 117 -21.16 20.93 -8.48
CA ASP A 117 -21.13 19.47 -8.51
C ASP A 117 -20.47 18.92 -7.24
N LYS A 118 -21.03 17.82 -6.71
CA LYS A 118 -20.43 17.04 -5.62
C LYS A 118 -19.71 15.85 -6.24
N PRO A 119 -18.47 16.03 -6.75
CA PRO A 119 -17.80 15.01 -7.51
C PRO A 119 -17.56 13.77 -6.65
N HIS A 120 -17.70 12.61 -7.27
CA HIS A 120 -17.44 11.32 -6.68
C HIS A 120 -17.02 10.39 -7.80
N THR A 121 -16.18 9.41 -7.48
CA THR A 121 -15.64 8.52 -8.49
C THR A 121 -15.14 7.23 -7.85
N PRO A 122 -15.40 6.07 -8.48
CA PRO A 122 -14.53 4.93 -8.28
C PRO A 122 -13.14 5.27 -8.82
N TYR A 123 -12.10 4.68 -8.26
CA TYR A 123 -10.74 4.84 -8.73
C TYR A 123 -9.92 3.56 -8.57
N LEU A 124 -8.84 3.51 -9.33
CA LEU A 124 -7.82 2.48 -9.26
C LEU A 124 -6.47 3.15 -9.00
N TYR A 125 -5.75 2.68 -7.99
CA TYR A 125 -4.37 3.09 -7.73
C TYR A 125 -3.43 1.92 -7.92
N THR A 126 -2.28 2.20 -8.55
CA THR A 126 -1.17 1.26 -8.64
C THR A 126 0.16 2.01 -8.71
N GLY A 127 1.26 1.31 -8.42
CA GLY A 127 2.57 1.92 -8.38
C GLY A 127 3.65 0.98 -7.88
N PHE A 128 4.56 1.55 -7.11
CA PHE A 128 5.63 0.84 -6.44
C PHE A 128 5.51 1.06 -4.95
N THR A 129 5.64 -0.02 -4.21
CA THR A 129 5.67 -0.02 -2.76
C THR A 129 7.03 -0.55 -2.33
N TYR A 130 7.63 0.13 -1.36
CA TYR A 130 8.80 -0.31 -0.64
C TYR A 130 8.44 -0.41 0.83
N PHE A 131 8.64 -1.58 1.43
CA PHE A 131 8.19 -1.84 2.78
C PHE A 131 9.28 -2.49 3.60
N TYR A 132 9.36 -2.05 4.86
CA TYR A 132 10.16 -2.68 5.90
C TYR A 132 9.30 -3.74 6.58
N HIS A 133 9.89 -4.88 6.83
CA HIS A 133 9.30 -5.94 7.64
C HIS A 133 10.39 -6.69 8.42
N ASP A 134 9.98 -7.34 9.50
CA ASP A 134 10.82 -8.33 10.15
C ASP A 134 10.81 -9.64 9.36
N SER A 135 11.92 -10.37 9.36
CA SER A 135 12.07 -11.70 8.77
C SER A 135 12.08 -12.73 9.90
N PHE A 136 11.30 -13.80 9.70
CA PHE A 136 11.21 -14.92 10.61
C PHE A 136 11.91 -16.13 10.01
N ALA A 137 12.57 -16.92 10.83
CA ALA A 137 13.08 -18.24 10.45
C ALA A 137 12.54 -19.28 11.43
N LEU A 138 12.32 -20.50 10.95
CA LEU A 138 11.95 -21.61 11.82
C LEU A 138 13.18 -22.04 12.63
N ASP A 139 13.08 -21.94 13.95
CA ASP A 139 14.10 -22.50 14.84
C ASP A 139 13.79 -23.99 15.10
N PRO A 140 14.67 -24.92 14.67
CA PRO A 140 14.45 -26.36 14.84
C PRO A 140 14.55 -26.84 16.29
N VAL A 141 15.00 -26.01 17.23
CA VAL A 141 15.08 -26.32 18.67
C VAL A 141 13.80 -25.92 19.39
N GLU A 142 13.22 -24.77 19.03
CA GLU A 142 11.99 -24.25 19.65
C GLU A 142 10.70 -24.64 18.89
N ASP A 143 10.83 -25.20 17.67
CA ASP A 143 9.72 -25.53 16.75
C ASP A 143 8.77 -24.34 16.55
N ALA A 144 9.35 -23.14 16.49
CA ALA A 144 8.65 -21.86 16.43
C ALA A 144 9.35 -20.89 15.47
N LEU A 145 8.58 -19.94 14.94
CA LEU A 145 9.10 -18.86 14.10
C LEU A 145 9.76 -17.79 14.97
N VAL A 146 11.08 -17.62 14.83
CA VAL A 146 11.86 -16.63 15.57
C VAL A 146 12.30 -15.51 14.63
N ASN A 147 12.14 -14.27 15.09
CA ASN A 147 12.61 -13.09 14.36
C ASN A 147 14.14 -13.12 14.27
N THR A 148 14.66 -13.16 13.05
CA THR A 148 16.09 -13.36 12.76
C THR A 148 16.74 -12.09 12.22
N SER A 149 16.03 -11.32 11.39
CA SER A 149 16.53 -10.10 10.76
C SER A 149 15.39 -9.14 10.43
N SER A 150 15.74 -7.95 9.95
CA SER A 150 14.77 -7.03 9.37
C SER A 150 15.21 -6.67 7.96
N GLU A 151 14.27 -6.69 7.03
CA GLU A 151 14.52 -6.58 5.61
C GLU A 151 13.62 -5.51 4.98
N TRP A 152 14.04 -5.09 3.79
CA TRP A 152 13.29 -4.14 3.00
C TRP A 152 13.02 -4.72 1.63
N ASP A 153 11.76 -4.76 1.25
CA ASP A 153 11.32 -5.42 0.03
C ASP A 153 10.40 -4.54 -0.81
N LEU A 154 10.27 -4.94 -2.08
CA LEU A 154 9.43 -4.26 -3.06
C LEU A 154 8.13 -5.03 -3.29
N ALA A 155 7.07 -4.28 -3.53
CA ALA A 155 5.76 -4.80 -3.89
C ALA A 155 5.07 -3.92 -4.94
N ILE A 156 4.14 -4.52 -5.67
CA ILE A 156 3.21 -3.79 -6.54
C ILE A 156 1.85 -3.70 -5.83
N PRO A 157 1.42 -2.51 -5.39
CA PRO A 157 0.08 -2.30 -4.87
C PRO A 157 -0.93 -2.21 -6.01
N ILE A 158 -2.10 -2.80 -5.79
CA ILE A 158 -3.31 -2.61 -6.58
C ILE A 158 -4.42 -2.27 -5.60
N VAL A 159 -4.94 -1.05 -5.68
CA VAL A 159 -5.98 -0.55 -4.78
C VAL A 159 -7.18 -0.09 -5.59
N ILE A 160 -8.34 -0.64 -5.28
CA ILE A 160 -9.62 -0.19 -5.83
C ILE A 160 -10.33 0.59 -4.72
N GLY A 161 -10.82 1.76 -5.04
CA GLY A 161 -11.54 2.58 -4.07
C GLY A 161 -12.67 3.36 -4.66
N TYR A 162 -13.44 3.99 -3.78
CA TYR A 162 -14.47 4.95 -4.14
C TYR A 162 -14.30 6.18 -3.27
N LYS A 163 -14.14 7.35 -3.90
CA LYS A 163 -14.00 8.63 -3.22
C LYS A 163 -15.15 9.58 -3.55
N ALA A 164 -15.54 10.40 -2.59
CA ALA A 164 -16.61 11.38 -2.74
C ALA A 164 -16.27 12.68 -2.00
N TYR A 165 -16.58 13.81 -2.63
CA TYR A 165 -16.54 15.12 -1.99
C TYR A 165 -17.74 15.29 -1.06
N ILE A 166 -17.48 15.68 0.19
CA ILE A 166 -18.52 15.82 1.23
C ILE A 166 -18.81 17.28 1.54
N GLY A 167 -17.82 18.17 1.43
CA GLY A 167 -17.97 19.61 1.69
C GLY A 167 -16.71 20.24 2.27
N GLY A 168 -16.57 21.56 2.16
CA GLY A 168 -15.52 22.32 2.86
C GLY A 168 -14.09 21.86 2.55
N SER A 169 -13.85 21.38 1.33
CA SER A 169 -12.57 20.78 0.88
C SER A 169 -12.26 19.39 1.47
N ILE A 170 -13.26 18.68 2.02
CA ILE A 170 -13.11 17.33 2.55
C ILE A 170 -13.56 16.29 1.52
N VAL A 171 -12.70 15.30 1.30
CA VAL A 171 -12.95 14.11 0.50
C VAL A 171 -12.89 12.89 1.41
N LEU A 172 -13.89 12.02 1.32
CA LEU A 172 -13.87 10.71 1.98
C LEU A 172 -13.69 9.63 0.94
N ALA A 173 -12.96 8.57 1.30
CA ALA A 173 -12.72 7.44 0.43
C ALA A 173 -12.81 6.12 1.20
N ALA A 174 -13.28 5.08 0.53
CA ALA A 174 -13.20 3.69 0.97
C ALA A 174 -12.29 2.94 0.00
N GLU A 175 -11.33 2.16 0.51
CA GLU A 175 -10.31 1.46 -0.27
C GLU A 175 -10.26 -0.03 0.07
N LEU A 176 -10.06 -0.85 -0.95
CA LEU A 176 -9.66 -2.25 -0.87
C LEU A 176 -8.35 -2.39 -1.64
N GLY A 177 -7.30 -2.85 -0.97
CA GLY A 177 -5.96 -2.91 -1.54
C GLY A 177 -5.28 -4.25 -1.35
N ALA A 178 -4.72 -4.79 -2.43
CA ALA A 178 -3.82 -5.93 -2.41
C ALA A 178 -2.39 -5.45 -2.70
N ARG A 179 -1.40 -6.03 -2.02
CA ARG A 179 0.02 -5.87 -2.36
C ARG A 179 0.54 -7.19 -2.88
N TYR A 180 1.04 -7.18 -4.11
CA TYR A 180 1.78 -8.31 -4.64
C TYR A 180 3.26 -8.15 -4.24
N THR A 181 3.70 -8.93 -3.27
CA THR A 181 5.09 -8.97 -2.79
C THR A 181 5.92 -9.88 -3.69
N PHE A 182 7.19 -9.53 -3.93
CA PHE A 182 8.13 -10.38 -4.69
C PHE A 182 9.00 -11.24 -3.78
N THR A 183 8.69 -11.29 -2.49
CA THR A 183 9.46 -11.93 -1.42
C THR A 183 8.59 -12.97 -0.73
N ASP A 184 9.21 -14.11 -0.41
CA ASP A 184 8.63 -15.21 0.37
C ASP A 184 9.15 -15.17 1.83
N ASN A 185 9.74 -14.04 2.24
CA ASN A 185 10.35 -13.87 3.57
C ASN A 185 9.41 -13.19 4.60
N LEU A 186 8.18 -12.88 4.21
CA LEU A 186 7.19 -12.30 5.13
C LEU A 186 6.65 -13.31 6.15
N ASP A 187 6.59 -14.60 5.79
CA ASP A 187 6.10 -15.71 6.63
C ASP A 187 7.20 -16.70 7.03
N GLY A 188 8.46 -16.40 6.67
CA GLY A 188 9.64 -17.20 7.02
C GLY A 188 9.81 -18.48 6.22
N ASN A 189 9.10 -18.63 5.09
CA ASN A 189 9.29 -19.76 4.18
C ASN A 189 10.66 -19.72 3.47
N PHE A 190 11.19 -18.52 3.18
CA PHE A 190 12.53 -18.38 2.59
C PHE A 190 13.32 -17.24 3.24
N PRO A 191 13.89 -17.44 4.44
CA PRO A 191 14.83 -16.48 5.02
C PRO A 191 16.05 -16.40 4.09
N GLY A 192 16.31 -15.23 3.50
CA GLY A 192 17.35 -15.00 2.50
C GLY A 192 18.80 -15.20 2.96
N THR A 193 19.02 -15.85 4.11
CA THR A 193 20.33 -16.22 4.65
C THR A 193 20.65 -17.68 4.31
N GLU A 194 21.80 -17.93 3.68
CA GLU A 194 22.22 -19.27 3.24
C GLU A 194 22.26 -20.33 4.37
N GLU A 195 22.31 -19.87 5.62
CA GLU A 195 22.37 -20.67 6.85
C GLU A 195 21.03 -21.36 7.19
N TYR A 196 19.88 -20.84 6.72
CA TYR A 196 18.53 -21.35 7.05
C TYR A 196 17.76 -21.94 5.86
N ASN A 197 18.42 -22.24 4.73
CA ASN A 197 17.80 -22.86 3.56
C ASN A 197 17.07 -24.21 3.83
N TYR A 198 17.37 -24.88 4.96
CA TYR A 198 16.70 -26.11 5.39
C TYR A 198 15.32 -25.88 6.04
N ALA A 199 14.95 -24.63 6.34
CA ALA A 199 13.72 -24.24 7.02
C ALA A 199 12.56 -23.90 6.05
N SER A 200 12.69 -24.21 4.76
CA SER A 200 11.63 -23.93 3.78
C SER A 200 10.45 -24.90 3.92
N PHE A 201 9.22 -24.36 3.91
CA PHE A 201 7.98 -25.13 4.04
C PHE A 201 6.87 -24.48 3.22
N GLY A 202 6.13 -25.25 2.42
CA GLY A 202 4.97 -24.70 1.67
C GLY A 202 4.95 -25.03 0.19
N ASN A 203 6.08 -25.43 -0.40
CA ASN A 203 6.11 -25.97 -1.76
C ASN A 203 5.84 -27.48 -1.76
N ILE A 204 4.56 -27.85 -1.94
CA ILE A 204 4.14 -29.18 -2.44
C ILE A 204 3.29 -28.97 -3.69
#